data_AF-A0A9W9IZD2-F1
#
_entry.id   AF-A0A9W9IZD2-F1
#
_cell.length_a   1.000
_cell.length_b   1.000
_cell.length_c   1.000
_cell.angle_alpha   90.00
_cell.angle_beta   90.00
_cell.angle_gamma   90.00
#
_symmetry.space_group_name_H-M   'P 1'
#
loop_
_entity.id
_entity.type
_entity.pdbx_description
1 polymer ?
#
loop_
_entity_poly.entity_id
_entity_poly.type
_entity_poly.pdbx_seq_one_letter_code
_entity_poly.pdbx_strand_id
1 'polypeptide(L)'
;MVRLYEGPRYETVTLEELQSIKTAMVSGRGGIATHSGHWYNCVNGHPFAIGECGMPMEQARCPECGAPIGGQNHTAVEGVSRAREME
;
A
#
# COMPACT_ATOMS: atom_id res chain seq x y z
N MET A 1 30.30 0.22 7.75
CA MET A 1 29.03 -0.49 7.54
C MET A 1 27.92 0.52 7.81
N VAL A 2 27.34 1.10 6.77
CA VAL A 2 26.41 2.24 6.92
C VAL A 2 25.04 1.69 7.29
N ARG A 3 24.61 1.89 8.54
CA ARG A 3 23.23 1.65 8.98
C ARG A 3 22.33 2.75 8.42
N LEU A 4 22.05 2.67 7.12
CA LEU A 4 20.98 3.45 6.52
C LEU A 4 19.66 2.75 6.90
N TYR A 5 18.77 3.48 7.58
CA TYR A 5 17.35 3.14 7.83
C TYR A 5 17.04 2.20 9.03
N GLU A 6 17.19 2.71 10.25
CA GLU A 6 16.77 2.04 11.50
C GLU A 6 15.28 2.26 11.89
N GLY A 7 14.41 2.59 10.93
CA GLY A 7 12.98 2.81 11.20
C GLY A 7 12.26 3.71 10.19
N PRO A 8 10.93 3.82 10.28
CA PRO A 8 10.14 4.69 9.42
C PRO A 8 10.50 6.16 9.69
N ARG A 9 10.78 6.91 8.62
CA ARG A 9 11.02 8.35 8.66
C ARG A 9 9.81 9.07 8.08
N TYR A 10 9.29 10.02 8.83
CA TYR A 10 8.24 10.92 8.39
C TYR A 10 8.82 12.32 8.24
N GLU A 11 8.73 12.88 7.04
CA GLU A 11 9.20 14.22 6.71
C GLU A 11 8.14 14.93 5.87
N THR A 12 8.08 16.25 5.97
CA THR A 12 7.19 17.07 5.15
C THR A 12 7.77 17.17 3.73
N VAL A 13 7.10 16.52 2.79
CA VAL A 13 7.48 16.50 1.37
C VAL A 13 6.81 17.67 0.65
N THR A 14 7.55 18.36 -0.23
CA THR A 14 6.98 19.43 -1.06
C THR A 14 6.02 18.88 -2.13
N LEU A 15 5.18 19.74 -2.71
CA LEU A 15 4.26 19.32 -3.78
C LEU A 15 4.99 18.75 -5.00
N GLU A 16 6.15 19.30 -5.35
CA GLU A 16 6.95 18.86 -6.50
C GLU A 16 7.55 17.48 -6.28
N GLU A 17 8.08 17.23 -5.08
CA GLU A 17 8.60 15.92 -4.69
C GLU A 17 7.49 14.86 -4.65
N LEU A 18 6.31 15.23 -4.10
CA LEU A 18 5.15 14.34 -4.04
C LEU A 18 4.66 13.96 -5.46
N GLN A 19 4.65 14.92 -6.39
CA GLN A 19 4.35 14.68 -7.81
C GLN A 19 5.38 13.77 -8.49
N SER A 20 6.66 13.93 -8.15
CA SER A 20 7.74 13.11 -8.70
C SER A 20 7.63 11.65 -8.24
N ILE A 21 7.35 11.44 -6.95
CA ILE A 21 7.11 10.11 -6.37
C ILE A 21 5.88 9.45 -7.02
N LYS A 22 4.78 10.20 -7.16
CA LYS A 22 3.55 9.71 -7.81
C LYS A 22 3.81 9.24 -9.23
N THR A 23 4.53 10.04 -10.02
CA THR A 23 4.86 9.70 -11.42
C THR A 23 5.70 8.43 -11.50
N ALA A 24 6.72 8.28 -10.63
CA ALA A 24 7.57 7.10 -10.61
C ALA A 24 6.81 5.82 -10.19
N MET A 25 5.93 5.93 -9.18
CA MET A 25 5.20 4.80 -8.61
C MET A 25 4.01 4.34 -9.47
N VAL A 26 3.37 5.26 -10.20
CA VAL A 26 2.16 4.96 -10.98
C VAL A 26 2.49 4.65 -12.44
N SER A 27 3.32 5.48 -13.08
CA SER A 27 3.50 5.50 -14.54
C SER A 27 4.74 4.74 -15.05
N GLY A 28 5.64 4.35 -14.15
CA GLY A 28 6.88 3.65 -14.49
C GLY A 28 6.65 2.21 -14.96
N ARG A 29 7.67 1.62 -15.60
CA ARG A 29 7.70 0.18 -15.93
C ARG A 29 7.77 -0.60 -14.61
N GLY A 30 6.66 -1.20 -14.18
CA GLY A 30 6.54 -1.78 -12.83
C GLY A 30 5.57 -1.02 -11.91
N GLY A 31 4.98 0.09 -12.36
CA GLY A 31 4.14 0.96 -11.54
C GLY A 31 2.73 0.42 -11.31
N ILE A 32 2.05 0.96 -10.29
CA ILE A 32 0.69 0.54 -9.89
C ILE A 32 -0.34 0.64 -11.02
N ALA A 33 -0.18 1.53 -12.02
CA ALA A 33 -1.09 1.53 -13.17
C ALA A 33 -0.80 0.40 -14.18
N THR A 34 0.38 -0.20 -14.12
CA THR A 34 0.80 -1.30 -15.02
C THR A 34 0.58 -2.68 -14.42
N HIS A 35 0.47 -2.78 -13.10
CA HIS A 35 0.08 -3.99 -12.37
C HIS A 35 -1.36 -3.82 -11.90
N SER A 36 -2.16 -4.88 -11.83
CA SER A 36 -3.59 -4.80 -11.46
C SER A 36 -3.80 -4.48 -9.98
N GLY A 37 -3.12 -3.45 -9.46
CA GLY A 37 -3.10 -3.12 -8.05
C GLY A 37 -4.42 -2.51 -7.60
N HIS A 38 -4.93 -2.94 -6.45
CA HIS A 38 -6.18 -2.45 -5.89
C HIS A 38 -5.96 -1.87 -4.49
N TRP A 39 -6.74 -0.85 -4.17
CA TRP A 39 -6.77 -0.26 -2.83
C TRP A 39 -7.71 -1.03 -1.91
N TYR A 40 -7.31 -1.17 -0.66
CA TYR A 40 -8.05 -1.81 0.42
C TYR A 40 -7.98 -0.95 1.68
N ASN A 41 -8.98 -1.09 2.54
CA ASN A 41 -9.04 -0.49 3.86
C ASN A 41 -8.90 -1.58 4.92
N CYS A 42 -8.10 -1.31 5.95
CA CYS A 42 -8.10 -2.15 7.15
C CYS A 42 -9.42 -1.99 7.92
N VAL A 43 -9.65 -2.84 8.93
CA VAL A 43 -10.83 -2.78 9.80
C VAL A 43 -11.04 -1.42 10.50
N ASN A 44 -9.97 -0.63 10.65
CA ASN A 44 -10.00 0.71 11.23
C ASN A 44 -10.09 1.83 10.16
N GLY A 45 -10.20 1.50 8.88
CA GLY A 45 -10.35 2.46 7.79
C GLY A 45 -9.05 3.01 7.19
N HIS A 46 -7.87 2.58 7.65
CA HIS A 46 -6.60 3.01 7.04
C HIS A 46 -6.41 2.37 5.65
N PRO A 47 -6.11 3.17 4.61
CA PRO A 47 -5.93 2.69 3.25
C PRO A 47 -4.56 2.03 3.04
N PHE A 48 -4.54 0.95 2.26
CA PHE A 48 -3.33 0.27 1.80
C PHE A 48 -3.52 -0.28 0.38
N ALA A 49 -2.44 -0.43 -0.37
CA ALA A 49 -2.48 -0.92 -1.74
C ALA A 49 -1.92 -2.35 -1.83
N ILE A 50 -2.56 -3.20 -2.66
CA ILE A 50 -2.05 -4.51 -3.05
C ILE A 50 -1.67 -4.45 -4.53
N GLY A 51 -0.38 -4.52 -4.85
CA GLY A 51 0.14 -4.22 -6.19
C GLY A 51 0.17 -5.37 -7.20
N GLU A 52 0.75 -6.53 -6.84
CA GLU A 52 1.14 -7.59 -7.82
C GLU A 52 -0.04 -8.25 -8.55
N CYS A 53 -0.94 -8.90 -7.80
CA CYS A 53 -2.12 -9.59 -8.37
C CYS A 53 -3.45 -8.85 -8.09
N GLY A 54 -3.40 -7.72 -7.39
CA GLY A 54 -4.58 -6.96 -6.96
C GLY A 54 -5.39 -7.58 -5.82
N MET A 55 -5.09 -8.80 -5.42
CA MET A 55 -5.86 -9.56 -4.44
C MET A 55 -5.01 -10.03 -3.25
N PRO A 56 -5.62 -10.25 -2.08
CA PRO A 56 -4.88 -10.60 -0.88
C PRO A 56 -4.25 -12.00 -0.95
N MET A 57 -2.93 -12.06 -1.09
CA MET A 57 -2.17 -13.31 -1.13
C MET A 57 -1.22 -13.49 0.05
N GLU A 58 -0.89 -12.40 0.75
CA GLU A 58 -0.05 -12.40 1.94
C GLU A 58 -0.73 -11.63 3.07
N GLN A 59 -0.55 -12.11 4.30
CA GLN A 59 -1.01 -11.43 5.50
C GLN A 59 0.08 -10.50 6.04
N ALA A 60 -0.29 -9.27 6.34
CA ALA A 60 0.59 -8.27 6.94
C ALA A 60 -0.14 -7.56 8.10
N ARG A 61 0.54 -6.60 8.72
CA ARG A 61 -0.05 -5.74 9.76
C ARG A 61 -0.15 -4.31 9.25
N CYS A 62 -1.27 -3.66 9.56
CA CYS A 62 -1.45 -2.23 9.30
C CYS A 62 -0.33 -1.45 10.02
N PRO A 63 0.42 -0.59 9.32
CA PRO A 63 1.51 0.18 9.93
C PRO A 63 0.99 1.23 10.93
N GLU A 64 -0.29 1.63 10.83
CA GLU A 64 -0.88 2.65 11.71
C GLU A 64 -1.47 2.05 12.99
N CYS A 65 -2.31 1.02 12.88
CA CYS A 65 -3.03 0.45 14.02
C CYS A 65 -2.66 -0.99 14.39
N GLY A 66 -1.78 -1.64 13.62
CA GLY A 66 -1.33 -3.02 13.87
C GLY A 66 -2.37 -4.10 13.57
N ALA A 67 -3.57 -3.74 13.11
CA ALA A 67 -4.62 -4.67 12.70
C ALA A 67 -4.15 -5.58 11.55
N PRO A 68 -4.63 -6.84 11.46
CA PRO A 68 -4.31 -7.70 10.35
C PRO A 68 -4.84 -7.11 9.04
N ILE A 69 -3.99 -7.08 8.01
CA ILE A 69 -4.33 -6.66 6.65
C ILE A 69 -3.88 -7.71 5.63
N GLY A 70 -4.32 -7.57 4.39
CA GLY A 70 -4.03 -8.55 3.35
C GLY A 70 -4.90 -9.80 3.51
N GLY A 71 -4.32 -10.99 3.32
CA GLY A 71 -5.08 -12.23 3.25
C GLY A 71 -4.31 -13.41 2.66
N GLN A 72 -5.01 -14.50 2.33
CA GLN A 72 -4.41 -15.70 1.71
C GLN A 72 -5.34 -16.24 0.64
N ASN A 73 -4.78 -16.81 -0.44
CA ASN A 73 -5.55 -17.39 -1.54
C ASN A 73 -6.64 -16.45 -2.08
N HIS A 74 -6.30 -15.16 -2.29
CA HIS A 74 -7.21 -14.10 -2.71
C HIS A 74 -8.37 -13.79 -1.74
N THR A 75 -8.32 -14.31 -0.51
CA THR A 75 -9.32 -14.07 0.53
C THR A 75 -8.76 -13.10 1.55
N ALA A 76 -9.39 -11.93 1.68
CA ALA A 76 -9.02 -10.92 2.66
C ALA A 76 -9.22 -11.44 4.10
N VAL A 77 -8.39 -10.98 5.04
CA VAL A 77 -8.64 -11.18 6.47
C VAL A 77 -9.92 -10.45 6.90
N GLU A 78 -10.55 -10.94 7.98
CA GLU A 78 -11.81 -10.38 8.47
C GLU A 78 -11.69 -8.87 8.76
N GLY A 79 -12.66 -8.09 8.26
CA GLY A 79 -12.70 -6.63 8.42
C GLY A 79 -11.92 -5.84 7.37
N VAL A 80 -11.12 -6.48 6.51
CA VAL A 80 -10.50 -5.80 5.34
C VAL A 80 -11.52 -5.69 4.20
N SER A 81 -11.64 -4.49 3.62
CA SER A 81 -12.59 -4.22 2.53
C SER A 81 -11.90 -3.52 1.36
N ARG A 82 -12.31 -3.80 0.13
CA ARG A 82 -11.76 -3.13 -1.06
C ARG A 82 -12.23 -1.67 -1.13
N ALA A 83 -11.28 -0.74 -1.17
CA ALA A 83 -11.52 0.70 -1.20
C ALA A 83 -11.80 1.16 -2.64
N ARG A 84 -12.99 0.82 -3.17
CA ARG A 84 -13.40 1.18 -4.54
C ARG A 84 -13.40 2.68 -4.81
N GLU A 85 -13.47 3.51 -3.78
CA GLU A 85 -13.44 4.97 -3.88
C GLU A 85 -12.04 5.54 -4.21
N MET A 86 -10.98 4.71 -4.10
CA MET A 86 -9.59 5.10 -4.33
C MET A 86 -9.00 4.55 -5.64
N GLU A 87 -9.78 3.79 -6.41
CA GLU A 87 -9.44 3.28 -7.75
C GLU A 87 -9.77 4.32 -8.82
#